data_AF-I2K920-F1
#
_entry.id   AF-I2K920-F1
#
_cell.length_a   1.000
_cell.length_b   1.000
_cell.length_c   1.000
_cell.angle_alpha   90.00
_cell.angle_beta   90.00
_cell.angle_gamma   90.00
#
_symmetry.space_group_name_H-M   'P 1'
#
loop_
_entity.id
_entity.type
_entity.pdbx_description
1 polymer ?
#
loop_
_entity_poly.entity_id
_entity_poly.type
_entity_poly.pdbx_seq_one_letter_code
_entity_poly.pdbx_strand_id
1 'polypeptide(L)'
;MKVKPIIIWLYLLNAAVLITHEIDSAYWHEWELFGMPGGIQLFLILNLLLVGLVLYGYLALLQGRAVGIVFSWLLVAGGLFAVMIHSYFLLQASEAFRSAVSLGLLTATFFLSLAQAVALLKIQQSPSMPFTPKTPHLTTDGIIELYEGDRFKGIILIERKNDPRGLALPGGFVDVGERVEDALWREMQEETNLEVEISKLLGVYSDPDRDPRFHTASIVFITKSQGQPKGGDDAKEAKVYALEEIPMDQLVFDHSVILKDYLQQRSTDK
;
A
#
# COMPACT_ATOMS: atom_id res chain seq x y z
N MET A 1 5.45 7.44 3.12
CA MET A 1 6.67 6.67 3.43
C MET A 1 6.44 5.88 4.72
N LYS A 2 6.62 4.55 4.73
CA LYS A 2 6.51 3.79 5.99
C LYS A 2 7.75 4.06 6.84
N VAL A 3 7.61 4.92 7.85
CA VAL A 3 8.67 5.17 8.84
C VAL A 3 8.78 3.95 9.74
N LYS A 4 9.98 3.38 9.89
CA LYS A 4 10.19 2.22 10.79
C LYS A 4 9.87 2.63 12.24
N PRO A 5 9.23 1.77 13.04
CA PRO A 5 8.86 2.08 14.43
C PRO A 5 10.02 2.63 15.27
N ILE A 6 11.24 2.13 15.02
CA ILE A 6 12.44 2.58 15.75
C ILE A 6 12.74 4.07 15.57
N ILE A 7 12.45 4.66 14.41
CA ILE A 7 12.68 6.10 14.17
C ILE A 7 11.69 6.93 14.99
N ILE A 8 10.43 6.47 15.10
CA ILE A 8 9.39 7.13 15.88
C ILE A 8 9.75 7.10 17.37
N TRP A 9 10.21 5.95 17.87
CA TRP A 9 10.65 5.82 19.27
C TRP A 9 11.90 6.63 19.58
N LEU A 10 12.89 6.64 18.68
CA LEU A 10 14.08 7.47 18.84
C LEU A 10 13.73 8.96 18.84
N TYR A 11 12.83 9.40 17.96
CA TYR A 11 12.34 10.78 17.96
C TYR A 11 11.68 11.14 19.29
N LEU A 12 10.76 10.31 19.77
CA LEU A 12 10.02 10.57 21.01
C LEU A 12 10.95 10.61 22.22
N LEU A 13 11.87 9.65 22.32
CA LEU A 13 12.81 9.56 23.43
C LEU A 13 13.83 10.71 23.41
N ASN A 14 14.37 11.06 22.24
CA ASN A 14 15.28 12.20 22.08
C ASN A 14 14.57 13.52 22.41
N ALA A 15 13.33 13.71 21.95
CA ALA A 15 12.51 14.86 22.27
C ALA A 15 12.24 14.98 23.77
N ALA A 16 11.88 13.88 24.44
CA ALA A 16 11.61 13.89 25.87
C ALA A 16 12.86 14.28 26.68
N VAL A 17 14.03 13.76 26.32
CA VAL A 17 15.30 14.11 26.98
C VAL A 17 15.67 15.56 26.70
N LEU A 18 15.53 16.04 25.47
CA LEU A 18 15.82 17.43 25.12
C LEU A 18 14.91 18.42 25.83
N ILE A 19 13.60 18.17 25.86
CA ILE A 19 12.66 19.01 26.60
C ILE A 19 12.98 19.01 28.10
N THR A 20 13.37 17.85 28.65
CA THR A 20 13.80 17.77 30.06
C THR A 20 15.10 18.56 30.29
N HIS A 21 16.03 18.54 29.34
CA HIS A 21 17.23 19.37 29.38
C HIS A 21 16.92 20.87 29.30
N GLU A 22 15.95 21.31 28.51
CA GLU A 22 15.50 22.71 28.49
C GLU A 22 14.91 23.14 29.85
N ILE A 23 14.21 22.24 30.54
CA ILE A 23 13.72 22.49 31.90
C ILE A 23 14.88 22.64 32.89
N ASP A 24 15.90 21.78 32.79
CA ASP A 24 17.14 21.89 33.58
C ASP A 24 17.90 23.19 33.26
N SER A 25 17.93 23.60 32.00
CA SER A 25 18.55 24.85 31.54
C SER A 25 17.83 26.07 32.07
N ALA A 26 16.50 26.01 32.19
CA ALA A 26 15.72 27.05 32.85
C ALA A 26 16.09 27.20 34.33
N TYR A 27 16.33 26.09 35.04
CA TYR A 27 16.78 26.12 36.44
C TYR A 27 18.13 26.82 36.60
N TRP A 28 19.04 26.64 35.63
CA TRP A 28 20.35 27.30 35.61
C TRP A 28 20.34 28.72 35.03
N HIS A 29 19.16 29.29 34.76
CA HIS A 29 19.00 30.60 34.15
C HIS A 29 19.83 30.76 32.88
N GLU A 30 19.77 29.77 31.99
CA GLU A 30 20.59 29.72 30.77
C GLU A 30 20.50 31.00 29.91
N TRP A 31 19.37 31.71 29.96
CA TRP A 31 19.22 33.04 29.33
C TRP A 31 20.22 34.09 29.84
N GLU A 32 20.60 34.07 31.12
CA GLU A 32 21.61 34.97 31.67
C GLU A 32 23.00 34.60 31.17
N LEU A 33 23.29 33.30 31.08
CA LEU A 33 24.56 32.79 30.56
C LEU A 33 24.78 33.17 29.10
N PHE A 34 23.72 33.26 28.30
CA PHE A 34 23.77 33.71 26.90
C PHE A 34 23.51 35.20 26.70
N GLY A 35 23.22 35.97 27.75
CA GLY A 35 22.84 37.37 27.64
C GLY A 35 21.56 37.60 26.82
N MET A 36 20.63 36.64 26.83
CA MET A 36 19.34 36.76 26.16
C MET A 36 18.45 37.80 26.85
N PRO A 37 17.81 38.72 26.11
CA PRO A 37 16.90 39.69 26.69
C PRO A 37 15.60 39.04 27.16
N GLY A 38 14.84 39.69 28.04
CA GLY A 38 13.49 39.25 28.43
C GLY A 38 13.43 38.08 29.42
N GLY A 39 14.58 37.54 29.83
CA GLY A 39 14.69 36.55 30.90
C GLY A 39 13.78 35.33 30.70
N ILE A 40 13.21 34.82 31.80
CA ILE A 40 12.35 33.64 31.79
C ILE A 40 11.11 33.77 30.87
N GLN A 41 10.58 34.98 30.68
CA GLN A 41 9.38 35.17 29.84
C GLN A 41 9.68 34.85 28.37
N LEU A 42 10.77 35.40 27.83
CA LEU A 42 11.18 35.11 26.46
C LEU A 42 11.61 33.64 26.31
N PHE A 43 12.33 33.12 27.30
CA PHE A 43 12.76 31.72 27.32
C PHE A 43 11.59 30.74 27.21
N LEU A 44 10.50 30.97 27.97
CA LEU A 44 9.29 30.15 27.92
C LEU A 44 8.54 30.27 26.59
N ILE A 45 8.47 31.47 25.99
CA ILE A 45 7.81 31.66 24.68
C ILE A 45 8.56 30.88 23.59
N LEU A 46 9.89 30.96 23.58
CA LEU A 46 10.72 30.22 22.62
C LEU A 46 10.56 28.70 22.81
N ASN A 47 10.56 28.24 24.06
CA ASN A 47 10.35 26.83 24.37
C ASN A 47 8.95 26.33 23.99
N LEU A 48 7.90 27.13 24.17
CA LEU A 48 6.56 26.78 23.72
C LEU A 48 6.50 26.55 22.20
N LEU A 49 7.15 27.43 21.42
CA LEU A 49 7.26 27.27 19.97
C LEU A 49 8.05 26.01 19.61
N LEU A 50 9.17 25.76 20.29
CA LEU A 50 10.01 24.58 20.06
C LEU A 50 9.24 23.28 20.33
N VAL A 51 8.51 23.19 21.45
CA VAL A 51 7.65 22.04 21.76
C VAL A 51 6.58 21.85 20.69
N GLY A 52 5.95 22.93 20.22
CA GLY A 52 5.00 22.87 19.11
C GLY A 52 5.61 22.28 17.82
N LEU A 53 6.82 22.71 17.46
CA LEU A 53 7.56 22.17 16.32
C LEU A 53 7.93 20.70 16.49
N VAL A 54 8.34 20.29 17.70
CA VAL A 54 8.64 18.90 18.04
C VAL A 54 7.39 18.02 17.90
N LEU A 55 6.24 18.48 18.41
CA LEU A 55 4.97 17.75 18.28
C LEU A 55 4.50 17.67 16.82
N TYR A 56 4.64 18.76 16.06
CA TYR A 56 4.35 18.75 14.63
C TYR A 56 5.21 17.73 13.87
N GLY A 57 6.52 17.70 14.16
CA GLY A 57 7.44 16.72 13.58
C GLY A 57 7.06 15.27 13.92
N TYR A 58 6.64 15.02 15.17
CA TYR A 58 6.16 13.71 15.61
C TYR A 58 4.91 13.27 14.84
N LEU A 59 3.89 14.13 14.74
CA LEU A 59 2.67 13.85 13.98
C LEU A 59 2.97 13.59 12.50
N ALA A 60 3.88 14.36 11.91
CA ALA A 60 4.31 14.16 10.54
C ALA A 60 5.03 12.82 10.32
N LEU A 61 5.83 12.35 11.30
CA LEU A 61 6.45 11.02 11.27
C LEU A 61 5.41 9.90 11.32
N LEU A 62 4.42 10.01 12.22
CA LEU A 62 3.33 9.04 12.32
C LEU A 62 2.51 8.94 11.01
N GLN A 63 2.32 10.08 10.34
CA GLN A 63 1.65 10.14 9.03
C GLN A 63 2.55 9.72 7.85
N GLY A 64 3.81 9.39 8.10
CA GLY A 64 4.75 8.98 7.05
C GLY A 64 5.09 10.09 6.05
N ARG A 65 5.00 11.37 6.48
CA ARG A 65 5.30 12.55 5.67
C ARG A 65 6.80 12.86 5.71
N ALA A 66 7.36 13.29 4.59
CA ALA A 66 8.78 13.63 4.47
C ALA A 66 9.21 14.74 5.44
N VAL A 67 8.33 15.69 5.74
CA VAL A 67 8.59 16.78 6.70
C VAL A 67 8.91 16.24 8.11
N GLY A 68 8.38 15.07 8.50
CA GLY A 68 8.72 14.45 9.78
C GLY A 68 10.20 14.02 9.87
N ILE A 69 10.80 13.61 8.75
CA ILE A 69 12.25 13.32 8.68
C ILE A 69 13.07 14.59 8.79
N VAL A 70 12.61 15.71 8.21
CA VAL A 70 13.27 17.01 8.36
C VAL A 70 13.30 17.43 9.83
N PHE A 71 12.16 17.35 10.52
CA PHE A 71 12.11 17.64 11.97
C PHE A 71 12.93 16.67 12.81
N SER A 72 13.08 15.41 12.37
CA SER A 72 13.98 14.46 13.05
C SER A 72 15.43 14.90 12.97
N TRP A 73 15.88 15.40 11.81
CA TRP A 73 17.22 15.97 11.65
C TRP A 73 17.41 17.26 12.44
N LEU A 74 16.39 18.13 12.50
CA LEU A 74 16.42 19.33 13.34
C LEU A 74 16.55 18.98 14.82
N LEU A 75 15.84 17.95 15.30
CA LEU A 75 15.94 17.47 16.67
C LEU A 75 17.34 16.93 16.99
N VAL A 76 17.93 16.13 16.08
CA VAL A 76 19.32 15.67 16.18
C VAL A 76 20.29 16.85 16.25
N ALA A 77 20.12 17.83 15.36
CA ALA A 77 20.98 19.01 15.31
C ALA A 77 20.89 19.83 16.61
N GLY A 78 19.67 20.05 17.12
CA GLY A 78 19.44 20.72 18.40
C GLY A 78 20.11 20.00 19.57
N GLY A 79 20.00 18.66 19.63
CA GLY A 79 20.64 17.87 20.67
C GLY A 79 22.17 17.93 20.63
N LEU A 80 22.78 17.79 19.46
CA LEU A 80 24.24 17.91 19.31
C LEU A 80 24.74 19.33 19.61
N PHE A 81 23.96 20.35 19.24
CA PHE A 81 24.27 21.74 19.56
C PHE A 81 24.24 21.99 21.07
N ALA A 82 23.21 21.51 21.76
CA ALA A 82 23.11 21.60 23.22
C ALA A 82 24.32 20.95 23.90
N VAL A 83 24.68 19.73 23.50
CA VAL A 83 25.87 19.02 24.02
C VAL A 83 27.16 19.81 23.79
N MET A 84 27.35 20.36 22.58
CA MET A 84 28.55 21.13 22.23
C MET A 84 28.70 22.38 23.11
N ILE A 85 27.63 23.16 23.24
CA ILE A 85 27.61 24.39 24.02
C ILE A 85 27.84 24.13 25.51
N HIS A 86 27.15 23.13 26.08
CA HIS A 86 27.29 22.84 27.50
C HIS A 86 28.66 22.25 27.83
N SER A 87 29.24 21.46 26.91
CA SER A 87 30.62 20.99 27.04
C SER A 87 31.60 22.16 27.11
N TYR A 88 31.37 23.23 26.33
CA TYR A 88 32.19 24.44 26.39
C TYR A 88 32.09 25.16 27.74
N PHE A 89 30.91 25.27 28.35
CA PHE A 89 30.75 25.84 29.70
C PHE A 89 31.39 24.98 30.79
N LEU A 90 31.28 23.65 30.69
CA LEU A 90 31.92 22.72 31.63
C LEU A 90 33.44 22.85 31.59
N LEU A 91 34.03 23.04 30.40
CA LEU A 91 35.47 23.27 30.19
C LEU A 91 35.96 24.59 30.78
N GLN A 92 35.10 25.62 30.82
CA GLN A 92 35.41 26.91 31.45
C GLN A 92 35.27 26.89 32.98
N ALA A 93 35.12 25.71 33.59
CA ALA A 93 34.94 25.56 35.03
C ALA A 93 33.69 26.27 35.59
N SER A 94 32.63 26.42 34.79
CA SER A 94 31.32 26.86 35.29
C SER A 94 30.76 25.83 36.28
N GLU A 95 30.18 26.28 37.39
CA GLU A 95 29.47 25.43 38.35
C GLU A 95 28.09 24.99 37.82
N ALA A 96 27.55 25.70 36.81
CA ALA A 96 26.28 25.34 36.18
C ALA A 96 26.38 23.97 35.46
N PHE A 97 25.28 23.22 35.47
CA PHE A 97 25.14 21.92 34.78
C PHE A 97 26.06 20.79 35.28
N ARG A 98 26.73 20.94 36.43
CA ARG A 98 27.55 19.88 37.04
C ARG A 98 26.77 18.87 37.87
N SER A 99 25.46 19.07 38.04
CA SER A 99 24.63 18.11 38.74
C SER A 99 24.66 16.76 38.02
N ALA A 100 24.54 15.66 38.78
CA ALA A 100 24.52 14.32 38.21
C ALA A 100 23.38 14.14 37.19
N VAL A 101 22.24 14.81 37.41
CA VAL A 101 21.08 14.78 36.51
C VAL A 101 21.40 15.54 35.22
N SER A 102 21.96 16.75 35.31
CA SER A 102 22.36 17.57 34.16
C SER A 102 23.36 16.85 33.25
N LEU A 103 24.40 16.24 33.84
CA LEU A 103 25.39 15.43 33.11
C LEU A 103 24.75 14.19 32.49
N GLY A 104 23.82 13.55 33.20
CA GLY A 104 23.05 12.41 32.69
C GLY A 104 22.19 12.78 31.48
N LEU A 105 21.49 13.92 31.53
CA LEU A 105 20.69 14.46 30.43
C LEU A 105 21.55 14.79 29.21
N LEU A 106 22.68 15.50 29.39
CA LEU A 106 23.61 15.81 28.30
C LEU A 106 24.18 14.54 27.65
N THR A 107 24.56 13.55 28.45
CA THR A 107 25.06 12.26 27.96
C THR A 107 23.97 11.51 27.18
N ALA A 108 22.74 11.45 27.70
CA ALA A 108 21.62 10.83 27.02
C ALA A 108 21.28 11.54 25.71
N THR A 109 21.26 12.88 25.70
CA THR A 109 21.06 13.71 24.50
C THR A 109 22.08 13.36 23.41
N PHE A 110 23.36 13.23 23.76
CA PHE A 110 24.41 12.86 22.80
C PHE A 110 24.14 11.49 22.16
N PHE A 111 23.95 10.45 22.97
CA PHE A 111 23.76 9.10 22.47
C PHE A 111 22.44 8.91 21.71
N LEU A 112 21.35 9.55 22.16
CA LEU A 112 20.07 9.50 21.47
C LEU A 112 20.12 10.25 20.13
N SER A 113 20.76 11.42 20.10
CA SER A 113 20.94 12.17 18.85
C SER A 113 21.81 11.40 17.86
N LEU A 114 22.88 10.74 18.33
CA LEU A 114 23.70 9.87 17.48
C LEU A 114 22.92 8.65 16.96
N ALA A 115 22.19 7.95 17.84
CA ALA A 115 21.39 6.79 17.47
C ALA A 115 20.30 7.16 16.45
N GLN A 116 19.63 8.30 16.66
CA GLN A 116 18.64 8.83 15.73
C GLN A 116 19.26 9.21 14.39
N ALA A 117 20.40 9.91 14.38
CA ALA A 117 21.13 10.25 13.15
C ALA A 117 21.48 8.99 12.32
N VAL A 118 22.03 7.96 12.97
CA VAL A 118 22.34 6.67 12.34
C VAL A 118 21.09 6.01 11.77
N ALA A 119 19.97 6.04 12.52
CA ALA A 119 18.71 5.51 12.04
C ALA A 119 18.17 6.27 10.83
N LEU A 120 18.29 7.60 10.80
CA LEU A 120 17.87 8.45 9.69
C LEU A 120 18.71 8.21 8.43
N LEU A 121 20.03 8.07 8.55
CA LEU A 121 20.92 7.75 7.42
C LEU A 121 20.56 6.41 6.76
N LYS A 122 20.11 5.42 7.54
CA LYS A 122 19.64 4.13 7.03
C LYS A 122 18.31 4.21 6.25
N ILE A 123 17.50 5.25 6.47
CA ILE A 123 16.28 5.50 5.68
C ILE A 123 16.66 5.94 4.28
N GLN A 124 17.62 6.86 4.17
CA GLN A 124 18.04 7.45 2.90
C GLN A 124 18.74 6.44 1.97
N GLN A 125 19.24 5.34 2.54
CA GLN A 125 19.83 4.21 1.79
C GLN A 125 18.82 3.12 1.42
N SER A 126 17.58 3.20 1.90
CA SER A 126 16.54 2.26 1.49
C SER A 126 15.90 2.79 0.21
N PRO A 127 15.95 2.07 -0.94
CA PRO A 127 15.25 2.49 -2.14
C PRO A 127 13.79 2.74 -1.79
N SER A 128 13.21 3.82 -2.32
CA SER A 128 11.79 4.14 -2.12
C SER A 128 10.98 2.89 -2.43
N MET A 129 10.35 2.30 -1.41
CA MET A 129 9.43 1.18 -1.61
C MET A 129 8.44 1.65 -2.69
N PRO A 130 8.35 0.96 -3.84
CA PRO A 130 7.43 1.35 -4.89
C PRO A 130 6.05 1.47 -4.28
N PHE A 131 5.33 2.52 -4.66
CA PHE A 131 3.93 2.66 -4.30
C PHE A 131 3.20 1.40 -4.76
N THR A 132 2.77 0.56 -3.82
CA THR A 132 1.92 -0.59 -4.11
C THR A 132 0.48 -0.14 -3.87
N PRO A 133 -0.27 0.24 -4.93
CA PRO A 133 -1.68 0.54 -4.75
C PRO A 133 -2.41 -0.70 -4.22
N LYS A 134 -3.39 -0.50 -3.34
CA LYS A 134 -4.38 -1.55 -3.06
C LYS A 134 -5.42 -1.48 -4.16
N THR A 135 -5.39 -2.43 -5.07
CA THR A 135 -6.34 -2.54 -6.18
C THR A 135 -7.17 -3.83 -6.04
N PRO A 136 -8.32 -3.93 -6.71
CA PRO A 136 -9.02 -5.20 -6.88
C PRO A 136 -8.09 -6.23 -7.52
N HIS A 137 -8.35 -7.51 -7.30
CA HIS A 137 -7.71 -8.56 -8.09
C HIS A 137 -8.24 -8.51 -9.53
N LEU A 138 -7.34 -8.66 -10.50
CA LEU A 138 -7.67 -8.62 -11.91
C LEU A 138 -7.93 -10.04 -12.42
N THR A 139 -9.08 -10.25 -13.04
CA THR A 139 -9.44 -11.50 -13.71
C THR A 139 -9.78 -11.23 -15.17
N THR A 140 -9.82 -12.30 -15.96
CA THR A 140 -10.32 -12.27 -17.33
C THR A 140 -11.22 -13.47 -17.58
N ASP A 141 -12.35 -13.25 -18.25
CA ASP A 141 -13.30 -14.30 -18.62
C ASP A 141 -13.51 -14.31 -20.15
N GLY A 142 -13.73 -15.51 -20.70
CA GLY A 142 -13.97 -15.72 -22.12
C GLY A 142 -15.38 -16.23 -22.41
N ILE A 143 -16.13 -15.48 -23.23
CA ILE A 143 -17.32 -16.03 -23.90
C ILE A 143 -16.83 -16.70 -25.18
N ILE A 144 -16.65 -18.02 -25.13
CA ILE A 144 -16.18 -18.79 -26.29
C ILE A 144 -17.36 -19.15 -27.18
N GLU A 145 -17.50 -18.47 -28.31
CA GLU A 145 -18.41 -18.85 -29.38
C GLU A 145 -17.84 -20.04 -30.16
N LEU A 146 -18.50 -21.19 -30.06
CA LEU A 146 -18.05 -22.41 -30.74
C LEU A 146 -18.68 -22.51 -32.13
N TYR A 147 -17.82 -22.77 -33.13
CA TYR A 147 -18.20 -22.94 -34.52
C TYR A 147 -17.79 -24.32 -35.05
N GLU A 148 -18.61 -24.86 -35.95
CA GLU A 148 -18.32 -26.04 -36.76
C GLU A 148 -18.40 -25.62 -38.24
N GLY A 149 -17.23 -25.31 -38.83
CA GLY A 149 -17.18 -24.52 -40.06
C GLY A 149 -17.76 -23.12 -39.83
N ASP A 150 -18.71 -22.71 -40.67
CA ASP A 150 -19.41 -21.42 -40.51
C ASP A 150 -20.64 -21.49 -39.58
N ARG A 151 -20.96 -22.68 -39.06
CA ARG A 151 -22.15 -22.88 -38.22
C ARG A 151 -21.84 -22.61 -36.76
N PHE A 152 -22.49 -21.60 -36.19
CA PHE A 152 -22.50 -21.37 -34.74
C PHE A 152 -23.23 -22.50 -34.00
N LYS A 153 -22.60 -23.04 -32.95
CA LYS A 153 -23.10 -24.16 -32.15
C LYS A 153 -23.59 -23.74 -30.77
N GLY A 154 -23.03 -22.67 -30.20
CA GLY A 154 -23.33 -22.24 -28.85
C GLY A 154 -22.14 -21.55 -28.19
N ILE A 155 -22.22 -21.37 -26.88
CA ILE A 155 -21.11 -20.91 -26.05
C ILE A 155 -20.63 -21.99 -25.10
N ILE A 156 -19.43 -21.86 -24.58
CA ILE A 156 -18.89 -22.80 -23.59
C ILE A 156 -19.07 -22.26 -22.18
N LEU A 157 -19.56 -23.12 -21.30
CA LEU A 157 -19.56 -22.91 -19.86
C LEU A 157 -18.82 -24.06 -19.17
N ILE A 158 -18.23 -23.76 -18.02
CA ILE A 158 -17.54 -24.73 -17.17
C ILE A 158 -18.28 -24.91 -15.85
N GLU A 159 -18.20 -26.10 -15.27
CA GLU A 159 -18.65 -26.35 -13.90
C GLU A 159 -17.48 -26.23 -12.92
N ARG A 160 -17.59 -25.30 -11.97
CA ARG A 160 -16.54 -25.04 -10.98
C ARG A 160 -16.48 -26.15 -9.92
N LYS A 161 -15.26 -26.60 -9.59
CA LYS A 161 -15.02 -27.55 -8.48
C LYS A 161 -15.06 -26.88 -7.10
N ASN A 162 -14.60 -25.63 -7.03
CA ASN A 162 -14.40 -24.86 -5.80
C ASN A 162 -15.51 -23.84 -5.55
N ASP A 163 -15.74 -23.49 -4.29
CA ASP A 163 -16.74 -22.48 -3.94
C ASP A 163 -16.40 -21.07 -4.49
N PRO A 164 -17.39 -20.29 -4.94
CA PRO A 164 -18.80 -20.67 -5.15
C PRO A 164 -18.95 -21.70 -6.29
N ARG A 165 -19.67 -22.79 -6.01
CA ARG A 165 -19.94 -23.87 -6.97
C ARG A 165 -21.12 -23.54 -7.87
N GLY A 166 -20.99 -23.90 -9.15
CA GLY A 166 -22.02 -23.73 -10.17
C GLY A 166 -21.38 -23.53 -11.54
N LEU A 167 -22.19 -23.09 -12.51
CA LEU A 167 -21.72 -22.84 -13.87
C LEU A 167 -21.06 -21.46 -13.98
N ALA A 168 -20.00 -21.38 -14.78
CA ALA A 168 -19.25 -20.16 -15.00
C ALA A 168 -18.78 -20.06 -16.46
N LEU A 169 -18.45 -18.84 -16.88
CA LEU A 169 -17.59 -18.61 -18.02
C LEU A 169 -16.20 -19.14 -17.66
N PRO A 170 -15.46 -19.72 -18.61
CA PRO A 170 -14.07 -20.01 -18.41
C PRO A 170 -13.29 -18.70 -18.18
N GLY A 171 -12.33 -18.72 -17.26
CA GLY A 171 -11.62 -17.53 -16.84
C GLY A 171 -10.89 -17.68 -15.50
N GLY A 172 -9.98 -16.76 -15.25
CA GLY A 172 -9.13 -16.81 -14.07
C GLY A 172 -8.34 -15.52 -13.83
N PHE A 173 -7.33 -15.60 -12.97
CA PHE A 173 -6.55 -14.45 -12.54
C PHE A 173 -5.48 -14.07 -13.57
N VAL A 174 -5.22 -12.77 -13.68
CA VAL A 174 -4.11 -12.24 -14.49
C VAL A 174 -2.87 -12.13 -13.60
N ASP A 175 -1.79 -12.78 -14.02
CA ASP A 175 -0.53 -12.77 -13.26
C ASP A 175 0.20 -11.41 -13.36
N VAL A 176 1.00 -11.10 -12.34
CA VAL A 176 1.80 -9.86 -12.34
C VAL A 176 2.86 -9.94 -13.45
N GLY A 177 2.77 -9.03 -14.41
CA GLY A 177 3.64 -8.99 -15.59
C GLY A 177 3.05 -9.71 -16.82
N GLU A 178 1.87 -10.31 -16.69
CA GLU A 178 1.10 -10.92 -17.77
C GLU A 178 0.14 -9.89 -18.39
N ARG A 179 -0.05 -9.94 -19.71
CA ARG A 179 -1.14 -9.17 -20.33
C ARG A 179 -2.47 -9.89 -20.10
N VAL A 180 -3.55 -9.13 -20.07
CA VAL A 180 -4.89 -9.68 -19.87
C VAL A 180 -5.26 -10.65 -20.99
N GLU A 181 -4.87 -10.34 -22.23
CA GLU A 181 -5.11 -11.22 -23.39
C GLU A 181 -4.29 -12.52 -23.30
N ASP A 182 -3.06 -12.46 -22.79
CA ASP A 182 -2.21 -13.63 -22.59
C ASP A 182 -2.80 -14.55 -21.50
N ALA A 183 -3.28 -13.96 -20.40
CA ALA A 183 -4.01 -14.67 -19.36
C ALA A 183 -5.28 -15.33 -19.91
N LEU A 184 -6.05 -14.62 -20.75
CA LEU A 184 -7.25 -15.18 -21.37
C LEU A 184 -6.93 -16.44 -22.18
N TRP A 185 -5.91 -16.39 -23.05
CA TRP A 185 -5.51 -17.55 -23.84
C TRP A 185 -5.04 -18.72 -22.96
N ARG A 186 -4.25 -18.44 -21.92
CA ARG A 186 -3.82 -19.45 -20.94
C ARG A 186 -5.03 -20.12 -20.27
N GLU A 187 -5.96 -19.34 -19.73
CA GLU A 187 -7.15 -19.85 -19.05
C GLU A 187 -8.06 -20.66 -20.00
N MET A 188 -8.27 -20.20 -21.24
CA MET A 188 -9.07 -20.96 -22.21
C MET A 188 -8.42 -22.31 -22.53
N GLN A 189 -7.09 -22.33 -22.66
CA GLN A 189 -6.34 -23.56 -22.90
C GLN A 189 -6.38 -24.49 -21.68
N GLU A 190 -6.21 -23.96 -20.47
CA GLU A 190 -6.20 -24.74 -19.23
C GLU A 190 -7.58 -25.31 -18.90
N GLU A 191 -8.64 -24.52 -19.00
CA GLU A 191 -9.98 -24.93 -18.55
C GLU A 191 -10.79 -25.67 -19.62
N THR A 192 -10.57 -25.36 -20.89
CA THR A 192 -11.38 -25.91 -22.00
C THR A 192 -10.58 -26.67 -23.06
N ASN A 193 -9.25 -26.59 -23.02
CA ASN A 193 -8.33 -27.16 -24.00
C ASN A 193 -8.62 -26.70 -25.44
N LEU A 194 -9.02 -25.44 -25.59
CA LEU A 194 -9.30 -24.79 -26.86
C LEU A 194 -8.40 -23.58 -27.07
N GLU A 195 -7.86 -23.48 -28.29
CA GLU A 195 -7.25 -22.26 -28.79
C GLU A 195 -8.35 -21.31 -29.25
N VAL A 196 -8.33 -20.07 -28.75
CA VAL A 196 -9.37 -19.09 -29.04
C VAL A 196 -8.82 -17.85 -29.76
N GLU A 197 -9.61 -17.30 -30.66
CA GLU A 197 -9.35 -15.99 -31.27
C GLU A 197 -10.21 -14.92 -30.60
N ILE A 198 -9.60 -13.83 -30.14
CA ILE A 198 -10.34 -12.70 -29.54
C ILE A 198 -11.06 -11.94 -30.65
N SER A 199 -12.39 -11.95 -30.60
CA SER A 199 -13.22 -11.21 -31.56
C SER A 199 -13.49 -9.78 -31.10
N LYS A 200 -13.76 -9.58 -29.79
CA LYS A 200 -14.15 -8.27 -29.25
C LYS A 200 -13.99 -8.23 -27.73
N LEU A 201 -13.68 -7.05 -27.19
CA LEU A 201 -13.86 -6.77 -25.76
C LEU A 201 -15.36 -6.51 -25.50
N LEU A 202 -15.98 -7.29 -24.61
CA LEU A 202 -17.36 -7.05 -24.19
C LEU A 202 -17.43 -5.88 -23.22
N GLY A 203 -16.63 -5.93 -22.15
CA GLY A 203 -16.65 -4.92 -21.11
C GLY A 203 -15.77 -5.24 -19.90
N VAL A 204 -15.82 -4.35 -18.92
CA VAL A 204 -15.15 -4.49 -17.62
C VAL A 204 -16.21 -4.53 -16.53
N TYR A 205 -16.20 -5.59 -15.73
CA TYR A 205 -17.14 -5.84 -14.65
C TYR A 205 -16.43 -5.72 -13.32
N SER A 206 -16.76 -4.67 -12.55
CA SER A 206 -15.99 -4.26 -11.38
C SER A 206 -16.88 -3.85 -10.19
N ASP A 207 -18.06 -4.45 -10.06
CA ASP A 207 -18.87 -4.28 -8.86
C ASP A 207 -18.09 -4.85 -7.65
N PRO A 208 -17.88 -4.08 -6.57
CA PRO A 208 -17.15 -4.57 -5.39
C PRO A 208 -17.70 -5.86 -4.77
N ASP A 209 -18.99 -6.14 -4.96
CA ASP A 209 -19.69 -7.29 -4.41
C ASP A 209 -19.87 -8.44 -5.42
N ARG A 210 -19.30 -8.34 -6.62
CA ARG A 210 -19.44 -9.37 -7.68
C ARG A 210 -18.93 -10.76 -7.30
N ASP A 211 -17.91 -10.80 -6.45
CA ASP A 211 -17.33 -12.03 -5.91
C ASP A 211 -17.40 -11.97 -4.37
N PRO A 212 -18.12 -12.90 -3.71
CA PRO A 212 -18.29 -12.88 -2.27
C PRO A 212 -16.98 -13.12 -1.49
N ARG A 213 -15.90 -13.55 -2.14
CA ARG A 213 -14.62 -13.88 -1.51
C ARG A 213 -13.75 -12.63 -1.31
N PHE A 214 -13.67 -11.77 -2.33
CA PHE A 214 -12.87 -10.54 -2.33
C PHE A 214 -13.20 -9.70 -3.56
N HIS A 215 -12.88 -8.40 -3.51
CA HIS A 215 -13.09 -7.47 -4.63
C HIS A 215 -12.23 -7.86 -5.84
N THR A 216 -12.90 -8.24 -6.92
CA THR A 216 -12.31 -8.52 -8.23
C THR A 216 -12.82 -7.55 -9.29
N ALA A 217 -12.04 -7.33 -10.33
CA ALA A 217 -12.49 -6.72 -11.58
C ALA A 217 -12.18 -7.67 -12.72
N SER A 218 -13.20 -8.04 -13.51
CA SER A 218 -13.05 -8.94 -14.64
C SER A 218 -13.14 -8.21 -15.97
N ILE A 219 -12.19 -8.49 -16.86
CA ILE A 219 -12.22 -8.05 -18.25
C ILE A 219 -12.76 -9.19 -19.09
N VAL A 220 -13.88 -8.98 -19.78
CA VAL A 220 -14.58 -10.07 -20.46
C VAL A 220 -14.44 -9.92 -21.97
N PHE A 221 -13.99 -10.98 -22.63
CA PHE A 221 -13.83 -11.01 -24.09
C PHE A 221 -14.83 -11.96 -24.74
N ILE A 222 -15.30 -11.57 -25.93
CA ILE A 222 -15.96 -12.46 -26.86
C ILE A 222 -14.88 -13.08 -27.73
N THR A 223 -14.84 -14.41 -27.75
CA THR A 223 -13.84 -15.19 -28.48
C THR A 223 -14.52 -16.18 -29.41
N LYS A 224 -13.78 -16.64 -30.42
CA LYS A 224 -14.24 -17.68 -31.34
C LYS A 224 -13.29 -18.87 -31.26
N SER A 225 -13.87 -20.06 -31.32
CA SER A 225 -13.11 -21.31 -31.36
C SER A 225 -13.80 -22.32 -32.27
N GLN A 226 -13.01 -23.29 -32.73
CA GLN A 226 -13.50 -24.53 -33.32
C GLN A 226 -12.99 -25.72 -32.51
N GLY A 227 -13.56 -26.90 -32.73
CA GLY A 227 -13.13 -28.13 -32.06
C GLY A 227 -14.09 -28.63 -30.99
N GLN A 228 -13.61 -29.53 -30.13
CA GLN A 228 -14.39 -30.16 -29.06
C GLN A 228 -13.80 -29.78 -27.70
N PRO A 229 -14.56 -29.11 -26.82
CA PRO A 229 -14.06 -28.73 -25.50
C PRO A 229 -13.77 -29.97 -24.65
N LYS A 230 -12.70 -29.91 -23.87
CA LYS A 230 -12.38 -30.89 -22.83
C LYS A 230 -12.00 -30.14 -21.55
N GLY A 231 -12.69 -30.44 -20.45
CA GLY A 231 -12.40 -29.80 -19.16
C GLY A 231 -10.99 -30.12 -18.65
N GLY A 232 -10.31 -29.12 -18.10
CA GLY A 232 -9.01 -29.27 -17.44
C GLY A 232 -9.06 -29.53 -15.92
N ASP A 233 -7.94 -29.28 -15.24
CA ASP A 233 -7.74 -29.69 -13.83
C ASP A 233 -8.66 -28.97 -12.82
N ASP A 234 -9.11 -27.74 -13.09
CA ASP A 234 -9.97 -26.96 -12.19
C ASP A 234 -11.48 -26.95 -12.57
N ALA A 235 -11.80 -27.30 -13.81
CA ALA A 235 -13.18 -27.48 -14.30
C ALA A 235 -13.60 -28.96 -14.23
N LYS A 236 -14.85 -29.24 -13.81
CA LYS A 236 -15.35 -30.62 -13.80
C LYS A 236 -15.61 -31.12 -15.22
N GLU A 237 -16.29 -30.30 -16.00
CA GLU A 237 -16.63 -30.54 -17.41
C GLU A 237 -16.82 -29.18 -18.10
N ALA A 238 -16.30 -29.02 -19.31
CA ALA A 238 -16.60 -27.91 -20.20
C ALA A 238 -17.68 -28.35 -21.19
N LYS A 239 -18.80 -27.64 -21.27
CA LYS A 239 -19.95 -28.01 -22.10
C LYS A 239 -20.40 -26.87 -23.00
N VAL A 240 -20.90 -27.25 -24.17
CA VAL A 240 -21.48 -26.32 -25.14
C VAL A 240 -22.96 -26.14 -24.82
N TYR A 241 -23.40 -24.89 -24.73
CA TYR A 241 -24.79 -24.50 -24.52
C TYR A 241 -25.29 -23.69 -25.70
N ALA A 242 -26.42 -24.08 -26.28
CA ALA A 242 -27.16 -23.19 -27.17
C ALA A 242 -27.62 -21.95 -26.40
N LEU A 243 -27.77 -20.80 -27.06
CA LEU A 243 -28.04 -19.52 -26.39
C LEU A 243 -29.35 -19.54 -25.61
N GLU A 244 -30.34 -20.27 -26.12
CA GLU A 244 -31.67 -20.42 -25.54
C GLU A 244 -31.70 -21.43 -24.39
N GLU A 245 -30.66 -22.25 -24.26
CA GLU A 245 -30.56 -23.34 -23.27
C GLU A 245 -29.61 -23.00 -22.12
N ILE A 246 -29.10 -21.76 -22.05
CA ILE A 246 -28.22 -21.31 -20.97
C ILE A 246 -29.00 -21.29 -19.65
N PRO A 247 -28.60 -22.09 -18.64
CA PRO A 247 -29.24 -22.10 -17.33
C PRO A 247 -28.81 -20.89 -16.49
N MET A 248 -29.43 -19.74 -16.76
CA MET A 248 -29.06 -18.44 -16.17
C MET A 248 -29.10 -18.41 -14.64
N ASP A 249 -29.92 -19.25 -14.03
CA ASP A 249 -30.12 -19.39 -12.59
C ASP A 249 -29.04 -20.23 -11.89
N GLN A 250 -28.25 -21.01 -12.65
CA GLN A 250 -27.16 -21.85 -12.13
C GLN A 250 -25.78 -21.19 -12.26
N LEU A 251 -25.73 -19.99 -12.84
CA LEU A 251 -24.49 -19.23 -13.00
C LEU A 251 -24.05 -18.63 -11.67
N VAL A 252 -22.76 -18.71 -11.39
CA VAL A 252 -22.15 -18.07 -10.23
C VAL A 252 -21.62 -16.67 -10.54
N PHE A 253 -21.30 -15.92 -9.49
CA PHE A 253 -20.87 -14.52 -9.58
C PHE A 253 -21.92 -13.66 -10.29
N ASP A 254 -21.47 -12.70 -11.08
CA ASP A 254 -22.28 -11.84 -11.95
C ASP A 254 -22.37 -12.38 -13.39
N HIS A 255 -22.02 -13.64 -13.66
CA HIS A 255 -21.96 -14.18 -15.03
C HIS A 255 -23.30 -14.17 -15.75
N SER A 256 -24.41 -14.23 -15.01
CA SER A 256 -25.75 -14.06 -15.59
C SER A 256 -26.01 -12.64 -16.10
N VAL A 257 -25.36 -11.63 -15.53
CA VAL A 257 -25.38 -10.24 -16.02
C VAL A 257 -24.52 -10.13 -17.26
N ILE A 258 -23.29 -10.63 -17.20
CA ILE A 258 -22.34 -10.66 -18.33
C ILE A 258 -22.97 -11.30 -19.56
N LEU A 259 -23.62 -12.46 -19.41
CA LEU A 259 -24.27 -13.15 -20.53
C LEU A 259 -25.49 -12.40 -21.07
N LYS A 260 -26.25 -11.68 -20.24
CA LYS A 260 -27.35 -10.84 -20.72
C LYS A 260 -26.83 -9.70 -21.60
N ASP A 261 -25.76 -9.04 -21.18
CA ASP A 261 -25.11 -7.96 -21.96
C ASP A 261 -24.61 -8.50 -23.30
N TYR A 262 -23.95 -9.66 -23.28
CA TYR A 262 -23.50 -10.35 -24.49
C TYR A 262 -24.65 -10.67 -25.45
N LEU A 263 -25.75 -11.25 -24.95
CA LEU A 263 -26.92 -11.58 -25.77
C LEU A 263 -27.56 -10.33 -26.37
N GLN A 264 -27.65 -9.25 -25.59
CA GLN A 264 -28.14 -7.97 -26.08
C GLN A 264 -27.23 -7.41 -27.18
N GLN A 265 -25.91 -7.40 -26.97
CA GLN A 265 -24.96 -6.91 -27.96
C GLN A 265 -24.94 -7.77 -29.24
N ARG A 266 -25.01 -9.10 -29.11
CA ARG A 266 -25.09 -10.00 -30.27
C ARG A 266 -26.36 -9.78 -31.08
N SER A 267 -27.44 -9.34 -30.46
CA SER A 267 -28.68 -9.01 -31.17
C SER A 267 -28.60 -7.71 -31.96
N THR A 268 -27.79 -6.74 -31.51
CA THR A 268 -27.58 -5.45 -32.21
C THR A 268 -26.53 -5.52 -33.31
N ASP A 269 -25.60 -6.47 -33.24
CA ASP A 269 -24.55 -6.68 -34.25
C ASP A 269 -25.03 -7.52 -35.46
N LYS A 270 -26.29 -8.01 -35.45
CA LYS A 270 -26.96 -8.71 -36.58
C LYS A 270 -27.77 -7.75 -37.44
#